data_AF-A0A6L5Y3I6-F1
#
_entry.id   AF-A0A6L5Y3I6-F1
#
_cell.length_a   1.000
_cell.length_b   1.000
_cell.length_c   1.000
_cell.angle_alpha   90.00
_cell.angle_beta   90.00
_cell.angle_gamma   90.00
#
_symmetry.space_group_name_H-M   'P 1'
#
loop_
_entity.id
_entity.type
_entity.pdbx_description
1 polymer ?
#
loop_
_entity_poly.entity_id
_entity_poly.type
_entity_poly.pdbx_seq_one_letter_code
_entity_poly.pdbx_strand_id
1 'polypeptide(L)'
;MPFTVITLKKVPNSLRGDLTRWMQEIATGVYVGNFNSRVREALWQRITDTVGEGEATMSFAFRNEIGYSFQTINAERQVVDYDGIPLVLLPSKENETQGKDKTAGFSNASEIHRARRVVRPEAEHQQTGLVFLDIETTGLDVEKDKIIEIGAIKLMGEQEEVFHELIKIKEKIPNTIEKLTGITSSELSSDGVELERCIAEFREFIGKSELIGYNIRFDIKFLNKALSDASLPPIHNKTADLMREAKKRNMFQTNYKLDTTLKEYGIDKVVRHRALEDAKLINQLYNAMNEKN
;
A
#
# COMPACT_ATOMS: atom_id res chain seq x y z
N MET A 1 -21.18 7.10 -0.44
CA MET A 1 -21.65 7.95 -1.57
C MET A 1 -20.52 8.90 -1.92
N PRO A 2 -20.27 9.21 -3.20
CA PRO A 2 -19.30 10.25 -3.54
C PRO A 2 -19.76 11.57 -2.90
N PHE A 3 -18.85 12.28 -2.25
CA PHE A 3 -19.15 13.51 -1.55
C PHE A 3 -17.96 14.44 -1.77
N THR A 4 -18.22 15.64 -2.27
CA THR A 4 -17.21 16.64 -2.61
C THR A 4 -17.61 17.98 -2.02
N VAL A 5 -16.68 18.62 -1.31
CA VAL A 5 -16.83 19.95 -0.72
C VAL A 5 -15.73 20.84 -1.28
N ILE A 6 -16.08 22.02 -1.77
CA ILE A 6 -15.13 23.01 -2.27
C ILE A 6 -15.26 24.28 -1.45
N THR A 7 -14.14 24.77 -0.91
CA THR A 7 -14.07 26.04 -0.21
C THR A 7 -13.22 27.03 -1.00
N LEU A 8 -13.73 28.27 -1.14
CA LEU A 8 -13.09 29.33 -1.91
C LEU A 8 -12.95 30.61 -1.07
N LYS A 9 -11.83 31.32 -1.24
CA LYS A 9 -11.55 32.58 -0.56
C LYS A 9 -10.85 33.55 -1.52
N LYS A 10 -11.32 34.81 -1.56
CA LYS A 10 -10.79 35.88 -2.44
C LYS A 10 -10.73 35.50 -3.94
N VAL A 11 -11.67 34.68 -4.41
CA VAL A 11 -11.77 34.27 -5.83
C VAL A 11 -12.69 35.20 -6.64
N PRO A 12 -12.53 35.24 -7.99
CA PRO A 12 -13.43 35.97 -8.88
C PRO A 12 -14.90 35.50 -8.80
N ASN A 13 -15.85 36.43 -8.99
CA ASN A 13 -17.29 36.11 -9.00
C ASN A 13 -17.67 35.17 -10.16
N SER A 14 -16.93 35.19 -11.26
CA SER A 14 -17.12 34.27 -12.39
C SER A 14 -16.93 32.80 -11.98
N LEU A 15 -15.92 32.51 -11.14
CA LEU A 15 -15.67 31.15 -10.65
C LEU A 15 -16.78 30.69 -9.70
N ARG A 16 -17.24 31.57 -8.80
CA ARG A 16 -18.39 31.28 -7.92
C ARG A 16 -19.63 30.95 -8.75
N GLY A 17 -19.91 31.75 -9.78
CA GLY A 17 -21.04 31.53 -10.69
C GLY A 17 -20.91 30.27 -11.56
N ASP A 18 -19.69 29.86 -11.93
CA ASP A 18 -19.51 28.60 -12.68
C ASP A 18 -19.77 27.39 -11.79
N LEU A 19 -19.34 27.41 -10.52
CA LEU A 19 -19.55 26.30 -9.59
C LEU A 19 -21.01 26.09 -9.19
N THR A 20 -21.83 27.14 -9.10
CA THR A 20 -23.26 27.01 -8.78
C THR A 20 -24.04 26.26 -9.86
N ARG A 21 -23.49 26.09 -11.07
CA ARG A 21 -24.07 25.25 -12.13
C ARG A 21 -24.02 23.77 -11.80
N TRP A 22 -23.08 23.36 -10.96
CA TRP A 22 -22.80 21.96 -10.65
C TRP A 22 -23.02 21.63 -9.18
N MET A 23 -22.80 22.60 -8.28
CA MET A 23 -22.77 22.42 -6.83
C MET A 23 -23.74 23.36 -6.13
N GLN A 24 -24.20 22.95 -4.94
CA GLN A 24 -24.99 23.80 -4.06
C GLN A 24 -24.07 24.62 -3.16
N GLU A 25 -24.19 25.95 -3.19
CA GLU A 25 -23.56 26.81 -2.18
C GLU A 25 -24.38 26.73 -0.88
N ILE A 26 -23.76 26.26 0.20
CA ILE A 26 -24.41 26.08 1.51
C ILE A 26 -24.02 27.16 2.52
N ALA A 27 -22.90 27.84 2.27
CA ALA A 27 -22.41 29.00 2.99
C ALA A 27 -21.50 29.78 2.04
N THR A 28 -21.21 31.05 2.34
CA THR A 28 -20.40 31.90 1.46
C THR A 28 -19.06 31.26 1.13
N GLY A 29 -18.85 30.93 -0.14
CA GLY A 29 -17.63 30.27 -0.62
C GLY A 29 -17.51 28.79 -0.25
N VAL A 30 -18.59 28.13 0.20
CA VAL A 30 -18.61 26.69 0.51
C VAL A 30 -19.64 25.99 -0.39
N TYR A 31 -19.15 25.13 -1.26
CA TYR A 31 -19.92 24.41 -2.26
C TYR A 31 -19.93 22.92 -1.96
N VAL A 32 -21.08 22.27 -2.05
CA VAL A 32 -21.24 20.83 -1.83
C VAL A 32 -21.86 20.17 -3.06
N GLY A 33 -21.32 19.04 -3.47
CA GLY A 33 -21.79 18.26 -4.60
C GLY A 33 -21.43 16.78 -4.50
N ASN A 34 -22.05 15.98 -5.36
CA ASN A 34 -21.82 14.53 -5.44
C ASN A 34 -21.42 14.18 -6.88
N PHE A 35 -20.13 13.92 -7.07
CA PHE A 35 -19.54 13.69 -8.38
C PHE A 35 -18.68 12.44 -8.40
N ASN A 36 -18.62 11.77 -9.56
CA ASN A 36 -17.63 10.72 -9.80
C ASN A 36 -16.23 11.34 -10.01
N SER A 37 -15.19 10.51 -9.99
CA SER A 37 -13.79 10.96 -10.07
C SER A 37 -13.50 11.82 -11.30
N ARG A 38 -14.06 11.46 -12.47
CA ARG A 38 -13.80 12.17 -13.73
C ARG A 38 -14.40 13.57 -13.75
N VAL A 39 -15.64 13.72 -13.28
CA VAL A 39 -16.29 15.05 -13.17
C VAL A 39 -15.58 15.90 -12.12
N ARG A 40 -15.14 15.29 -11.02
CA ARG A 40 -14.38 15.96 -9.97
C ARG A 40 -13.03 16.49 -10.49
N GLU A 41 -12.27 15.69 -11.22
CA GLU A 41 -11.00 16.10 -11.82
C GLU A 41 -11.18 17.25 -12.81
N ALA A 42 -12.22 17.19 -13.65
CA ALA A 42 -12.55 18.28 -14.58
C ALA A 42 -12.96 19.58 -13.87
N LEU A 43 -13.71 19.48 -12.76
CA LEU A 43 -14.05 20.63 -11.91
C LEU A 43 -12.80 21.22 -11.25
N TRP A 44 -11.87 20.38 -10.79
CA TRP A 44 -10.61 20.85 -10.21
C TRP A 44 -9.75 21.62 -11.20
N GLN A 45 -9.65 21.11 -12.44
CA GLN A 45 -8.90 21.79 -13.49
C GLN A 45 -9.49 23.19 -13.76
N ARG A 46 -10.81 23.29 -13.90
CA ARG A 46 -11.50 24.59 -14.08
C ARG A 46 -11.24 25.58 -12.95
N ILE A 47 -11.25 25.10 -11.71
CA ILE A 47 -10.92 25.93 -10.54
C ILE A 47 -9.47 26.40 -10.65
N THR A 48 -8.54 25.50 -10.92
CA THR A 48 -7.11 25.81 -11.06
C THR A 48 -6.86 26.88 -12.13
N ASP A 49 -7.56 26.79 -13.26
CA ASP A 49 -7.41 27.74 -14.38
C ASP A 49 -8.00 29.13 -14.08
N THR A 50 -8.93 29.24 -13.12
CA THR A 50 -9.73 30.46 -12.89
C THR A 50 -9.50 31.11 -11.52
N VAL A 51 -8.84 30.43 -10.58
CA VAL A 51 -8.73 30.87 -9.17
C VAL A 51 -7.92 32.16 -9.00
N GLY A 52 -6.98 32.45 -9.90
CA GLY A 52 -6.12 33.64 -9.84
C GLY A 52 -5.26 33.67 -8.58
N GLU A 53 -5.28 34.80 -7.85
CA GLU A 53 -4.62 34.97 -6.54
C GLU A 53 -5.47 34.50 -5.34
N GLY A 54 -6.69 34.00 -5.60
CA GLY A 54 -7.57 33.46 -4.57
C GLY A 54 -7.11 32.09 -4.08
N GLU A 55 -7.68 31.64 -2.96
CA GLU A 55 -7.43 30.31 -2.40
C GLU A 55 -8.62 29.39 -2.72
N ALA A 56 -8.33 28.14 -3.09
CA ALA A 56 -9.34 27.10 -3.23
C ALA A 56 -8.88 25.78 -2.60
N THR A 57 -9.81 25.08 -1.94
CA THR A 57 -9.59 23.73 -1.42
C THR A 57 -10.74 22.83 -1.83
N MET A 58 -10.44 21.68 -2.43
CA MET A 58 -11.42 20.64 -2.71
C MET A 58 -11.18 19.46 -1.80
N SER A 59 -12.15 19.11 -0.96
CA SER A 59 -12.17 17.88 -0.16
C SER A 59 -13.14 16.87 -0.78
N PHE A 60 -12.75 15.61 -0.86
CA PHE A 60 -13.55 14.58 -1.49
C PHE A 60 -13.35 13.21 -0.85
N ALA A 61 -14.39 12.37 -0.94
CA ALA A 61 -14.30 10.99 -0.51
C ALA A 61 -13.16 10.24 -1.24
N PHE A 62 -12.29 9.61 -0.47
CA PHE A 62 -11.14 8.85 -0.97
C PHE A 62 -10.96 7.59 -0.12
N ARG A 63 -10.42 6.52 -0.71
CA ARG A 63 -10.27 5.23 -0.02
C ARG A 63 -8.93 5.15 0.71
N ASN A 64 -8.79 5.96 1.76
CA ASN A 64 -7.70 5.93 2.74
C ASN A 64 -8.28 5.78 4.16
N GLU A 65 -7.43 5.77 5.19
CA GLU A 65 -7.82 5.53 6.58
C GLU A 65 -8.81 6.57 7.13
N ILE A 66 -8.65 7.83 6.73
CA ILE A 66 -9.52 8.94 7.17
C ILE A 66 -10.80 9.09 6.32
N GLY A 67 -10.92 8.33 5.22
CA GLY A 67 -12.10 8.31 4.34
C GLY A 67 -12.26 9.49 3.40
N TYR A 68 -11.29 10.42 3.36
CA TYR A 68 -11.27 11.56 2.45
C TYR A 68 -9.86 11.98 2.07
N SER A 69 -9.74 12.69 0.95
CA SER A 69 -8.54 13.40 0.55
C SER A 69 -8.91 14.81 0.15
N PHE A 70 -7.94 15.71 0.04
CA PHE A 70 -8.18 17.07 -0.37
C PHE A 70 -7.01 17.62 -1.18
N GLN A 71 -7.30 18.60 -2.03
CA GLN A 71 -6.33 19.32 -2.84
C GLN A 71 -6.50 20.82 -2.58
N THR A 72 -5.39 21.56 -2.57
CA THR A 72 -5.36 23.00 -2.29
C THR A 72 -4.60 23.74 -3.39
N ILE A 73 -5.00 24.99 -3.65
CA ILE A 73 -4.28 25.93 -4.49
C ILE A 73 -4.20 27.30 -3.81
N ASN A 74 -3.01 27.91 -3.85
CA ASN A 74 -2.64 29.17 -3.19
C ASN A 74 -2.90 29.23 -1.66
N ALA A 75 -3.32 28.12 -1.04
CA ALA A 75 -3.49 28.03 0.40
C ALA A 75 -2.11 27.96 1.07
N GLU A 76 -1.97 28.60 2.24
CA GLU A 76 -0.77 28.47 3.09
C GLU A 76 -0.50 27.00 3.50
N ARG A 77 -1.45 26.09 3.27
CA ARG A 77 -1.41 24.69 3.69
C ARG A 77 -0.99 23.80 2.52
N GLN A 78 0.17 23.16 2.63
CA GLN A 78 0.62 22.13 1.69
C GLN A 78 0.16 20.76 2.16
N VAL A 79 -0.29 19.93 1.21
CA VAL A 79 -0.62 18.52 1.47
C VAL A 79 0.68 17.73 1.44
N VAL A 80 1.06 17.16 2.58
CA VAL A 80 2.19 16.23 2.67
C VAL A 80 1.60 14.87 3.00
N ASP A 81 1.81 13.91 2.10
CA ASP A 81 1.48 12.52 2.38
C ASP A 81 2.49 11.97 3.40
N TYR A 82 1.99 11.51 4.54
CA TYR A 82 2.77 10.75 5.50
C TYR A 82 2.00 9.48 5.82
N ASP A 83 2.53 8.35 5.38
CA ASP A 83 1.97 7.03 5.69
C ASP A 83 0.50 6.86 5.22
N GLY A 84 0.14 7.47 4.08
CA GLY A 84 -1.21 7.41 3.51
C GLY A 84 -2.24 8.33 4.17
N ILE A 85 -1.80 9.16 5.12
CA ILE A 85 -2.59 10.22 5.75
C ILE A 85 -2.19 11.56 5.11
N PRO A 86 -3.13 12.30 4.48
CA PRO A 86 -2.84 13.65 4.02
C PRO A 86 -2.70 14.58 5.23
N LEU A 87 -1.46 14.94 5.57
CA LEU A 87 -1.14 15.90 6.61
C LEU A 87 -1.12 17.32 6.05
N VAL A 88 -1.50 18.28 6.89
CA VAL A 88 -1.49 19.70 6.59
C VAL A 88 -0.19 20.31 7.08
N LEU A 89 0.72 20.65 6.17
CA LEU A 89 1.93 21.41 6.49
C LEU A 89 1.62 22.91 6.48
N LEU A 90 1.90 23.59 7.60
CA LEU A 90 1.95 25.05 7.68
C LEU A 90 3.41 25.49 7.54
N PRO A 91 3.83 26.10 6.42
CA PRO A 91 5.15 26.67 6.30
C PRO A 91 5.28 27.85 7.28
N SER A 92 6.23 27.75 8.20
CA SER A 92 6.55 28.82 9.15
C SER A 92 7.09 30.03 8.39
N LYS A 93 6.52 31.21 8.64
CA LYS A 93 6.87 32.50 8.01
C LYS A 93 8.27 33.05 8.39
N GLU A 94 9.21 32.20 8.78
CA GLU A 94 10.54 32.62 9.26
C GLU A 94 11.66 32.49 8.20
N ASN A 95 11.40 31.93 7.02
CA ASN A 95 12.47 31.66 6.03
C ASN A 95 12.48 32.56 4.78
N GLU A 96 11.83 33.73 4.81
CA GLU A 96 11.89 34.67 3.66
C GLU A 96 12.60 35.99 3.94
N THR A 97 13.15 36.21 5.13
CA THR A 97 13.94 37.43 5.35
C THR A 97 15.20 37.20 6.17
N GLN A 98 16.32 37.49 5.50
CA GLN A 98 17.66 37.82 6.02
C GLN A 98 18.72 36.73 5.86
N GLY A 99 19.37 36.78 4.69
CA GLY A 99 20.82 36.65 4.68
C GLY A 99 21.44 37.79 5.48
N LYS A 100 22.12 37.46 6.59
CA LYS A 100 23.38 38.08 7.05
C LYS A 100 23.87 37.36 8.31
N ASP A 101 25.16 37.05 8.29
CA ASP A 101 25.97 36.48 9.37
C ASP A 101 25.59 36.95 10.77
N LYS A 102 25.44 36.00 11.71
CA LYS A 102 26.09 36.08 13.04
C LYS A 102 26.50 34.70 13.54
N THR A 103 27.76 34.64 13.96
CA THR A 103 28.51 33.53 14.51
C THR A 103 28.29 33.34 16.02
N ALA A 104 28.53 32.08 16.44
CA ALA A 104 29.01 31.56 17.73
C ALA A 104 28.04 31.45 18.94
N GLY A 105 28.00 30.26 19.57
CA GLY A 105 27.45 30.11 20.93
C GLY A 105 26.96 28.72 21.41
N PHE A 106 27.67 27.63 21.10
CA PHE A 106 27.73 26.30 21.76
C PHE A 106 26.47 25.65 22.42
N SER A 107 26.13 24.48 21.88
CA SER A 107 25.70 23.31 22.65
C SER A 107 26.17 22.03 21.95
N ASN A 108 26.89 21.17 22.68
CA ASN A 108 27.56 19.93 22.23
C ASN A 108 26.65 18.87 21.59
N ALA A 109 25.34 19.11 21.45
CA ALA A 109 24.43 18.22 20.75
C ALA A 109 24.59 18.27 19.22
N SER A 110 25.07 19.40 18.68
CA SER A 110 25.25 19.56 17.23
C SER A 110 26.48 18.85 16.69
N GLU A 111 27.59 18.75 17.44
CA GLU A 111 28.80 18.04 17.01
C GLU A 111 28.58 16.52 16.91
N ILE A 112 27.78 15.94 17.81
CA ILE A 112 27.44 14.51 17.75
C ILE A 112 26.58 14.21 16.50
N HIS A 113 25.68 15.12 16.13
CA HIS A 113 24.90 15.00 14.89
C HIS A 113 25.72 15.31 13.63
N ARG A 114 26.71 16.21 13.69
CA ARG A 114 27.54 16.59 12.54
C ARG A 114 28.65 15.56 12.25
N ALA A 115 29.17 14.90 13.28
CA ALA A 115 30.14 13.80 13.14
C ALA A 115 29.52 12.53 12.52
N ARG A 116 28.19 12.36 12.59
CA ARG A 116 27.45 11.32 11.85
C ARG A 116 27.03 11.75 10.43
N ARG A 117 27.36 12.97 10.01
CA ARG A 117 27.04 13.51 8.69
C ARG A 117 28.25 13.53 7.74
N VAL A 118 29.26 12.73 8.05
CA VAL A 118 30.38 12.41 7.15
C VAL A 118 30.30 10.91 6.87
N VAL A 119 30.17 10.58 5.58
CA VAL A 119 29.85 9.27 5.00
C VAL A 119 28.42 8.79 5.28
N ARG A 120 27.44 9.40 4.59
CA ARG A 120 26.38 8.54 4.04
C ARG A 120 27.11 7.68 3.01
N PRO A 121 27.15 6.34 3.12
CA PRO A 121 27.33 5.55 1.92
C PRO A 121 26.26 6.05 0.97
N GLU A 122 26.60 6.34 -0.28
CA GLU A 122 25.60 6.43 -1.33
C GLU A 122 24.63 5.27 -1.07
N ALA A 123 23.37 5.58 -0.77
CA ALA A 123 22.38 4.54 -0.59
C ALA A 123 22.41 3.79 -1.91
N GLU A 124 22.98 2.59 -1.89
CA GLU A 124 22.94 1.64 -2.99
C GLU A 124 21.51 1.73 -3.51
N HIS A 125 21.36 2.05 -4.79
CA HIS A 125 20.07 1.93 -5.45
C HIS A 125 19.73 0.44 -5.38
N GLN A 126 19.17 -0.02 -4.26
CA GLN A 126 18.55 -1.32 -4.16
C GLN A 126 17.41 -1.27 -5.17
N GLN A 127 17.65 -1.90 -6.31
CA GLN A 127 16.68 -2.05 -7.36
C GLN A 127 15.43 -2.68 -6.73
N THR A 128 14.36 -1.90 -6.62
CA THR A 128 13.12 -2.37 -5.99
C THR A 128 12.39 -3.26 -6.97
N GLY A 129 12.14 -4.51 -6.58
CA GLY A 129 11.43 -5.49 -7.40
C GLY A 129 9.93 -5.58 -7.11
N LEU A 130 9.27 -6.52 -7.77
CA LEU A 130 7.94 -7.01 -7.42
C LEU A 130 8.08 -8.36 -6.72
N VAL A 131 7.49 -8.51 -5.54
CA VAL A 131 7.46 -9.78 -4.81
C VAL A 131 6.04 -10.33 -4.87
N PHE A 132 5.86 -11.51 -5.44
CA PHE A 132 4.61 -12.25 -5.39
C PHE A 132 4.66 -13.19 -4.19
N LEU A 133 3.65 -13.13 -3.33
CA LEU A 133 3.64 -13.78 -2.02
C LEU A 133 2.34 -14.55 -1.83
N ASP A 134 2.46 -15.72 -1.23
CA ASP A 134 1.38 -16.49 -0.64
C ASP A 134 1.89 -17.21 0.63
N ILE A 135 1.01 -17.49 1.59
CA ILE A 135 1.31 -18.30 2.78
C ILE A 135 0.26 -19.38 2.97
N GLU A 136 0.68 -20.52 3.52
CA GLU A 136 -0.23 -21.54 4.02
C GLU A 136 -0.27 -21.52 5.55
N THR A 137 -1.45 -21.79 6.11
CA THR A 137 -1.71 -21.69 7.55
C THR A 137 -2.56 -22.85 8.05
N THR A 138 -2.55 -23.09 9.37
CA THR A 138 -3.41 -24.12 9.99
C THR A 138 -4.90 -23.72 10.04
N GLY A 139 -5.22 -22.48 9.71
CA GLY A 139 -6.57 -21.91 9.79
C GLY A 139 -6.57 -20.40 9.52
N LEU A 140 -7.67 -19.72 9.84
CA LEU A 140 -7.90 -18.33 9.44
C LEU A 140 -7.73 -17.29 10.55
N ASP A 141 -7.55 -17.71 11.80
CA ASP A 141 -7.48 -16.84 12.98
C ASP A 141 -6.02 -16.57 13.34
N VAL A 142 -5.56 -15.34 13.07
CA VAL A 142 -4.17 -14.92 13.29
C VAL A 142 -3.69 -15.07 14.74
N GLU A 143 -4.60 -15.09 15.72
CA GLU A 143 -4.24 -15.24 17.14
C GLU A 143 -4.11 -16.70 17.58
N LYS A 144 -4.65 -17.65 16.81
CA LYS A 144 -4.70 -19.08 17.18
C LYS A 144 -3.97 -19.98 16.20
N ASP A 145 -4.06 -19.66 14.92
CA ASP A 145 -3.53 -20.45 13.83
C ASP A 145 -2.08 -20.06 13.51
N LYS A 146 -1.36 -20.98 12.87
CA LYS A 146 0.07 -20.85 12.60
C LYS A 146 0.35 -20.86 11.12
N ILE A 147 1.38 -20.12 10.71
CA ILE A 147 1.99 -20.24 9.39
C ILE A 147 2.68 -21.60 9.30
N ILE A 148 2.49 -22.31 8.20
CA ILE A 148 3.09 -23.63 7.92
C ILE A 148 3.92 -23.65 6.64
N GLU A 149 3.72 -22.70 5.73
CA GLU A 149 4.54 -22.51 4.53
C GLU A 149 4.58 -21.03 4.16
N ILE A 150 5.74 -20.54 3.72
CA ILE A 150 5.89 -19.21 3.10
C ILE A 150 6.47 -19.42 1.72
N GLY A 151 5.81 -18.89 0.69
CA GLY A 151 6.24 -18.96 -0.69
C GLY A 151 6.23 -17.59 -1.34
N ALA A 152 7.35 -17.22 -1.93
CA ALA A 152 7.45 -15.97 -2.67
C ALA A 152 8.41 -16.05 -3.85
N ILE A 153 8.13 -15.27 -4.88
CA ILE A 153 9.06 -14.99 -5.97
C ILE A 153 9.28 -13.49 -6.09
N LYS A 154 10.51 -13.07 -6.32
CA LYS A 154 10.91 -11.68 -6.46
C LYS A 154 11.46 -11.44 -7.85
N LEU A 155 10.87 -10.50 -8.58
CA LEU A 155 11.27 -10.11 -9.91
C LEU A 155 11.99 -8.77 -9.88
N MET A 156 13.22 -8.74 -10.39
CA MET A 156 14.03 -7.53 -10.59
C MET A 156 14.50 -7.49 -12.04
N GLY A 157 13.70 -6.86 -12.91
CA GLY A 157 13.92 -6.95 -14.35
C GLY A 157 13.72 -8.38 -14.84
N GLU A 158 14.76 -8.98 -15.44
CA GLU A 158 14.74 -10.37 -15.90
C GLU A 158 15.17 -11.39 -14.82
N GLN A 159 15.65 -10.93 -13.67
CA GLN A 159 16.08 -11.80 -12.58
C GLN A 159 14.89 -12.24 -11.72
N GLU A 160 14.77 -13.54 -11.51
CA GLU A 160 13.83 -14.16 -10.57
C GLU A 160 14.61 -14.76 -9.40
N GLU A 161 14.27 -14.34 -8.19
CA GLU A 161 14.70 -14.97 -6.94
C GLU A 161 13.51 -15.65 -6.26
N VAL A 162 13.75 -16.78 -5.60
CA VAL A 162 12.71 -17.59 -4.95
C VAL A 162 12.99 -17.65 -3.45
N PHE A 163 11.95 -17.44 -2.65
CA PHE A 163 11.93 -17.73 -1.22
C PHE A 163 10.87 -18.80 -0.98
N HIS A 164 11.25 -19.92 -0.37
CA HIS A 164 10.31 -21.00 -0.06
C HIS A 164 10.79 -21.73 1.18
N GLU A 165 9.96 -21.74 2.20
CA GLU A 165 10.26 -22.38 3.47
C GLU A 165 9.00 -23.01 4.07
N LEU A 166 9.15 -24.22 4.60
CA LEU A 166 8.16 -24.85 5.46
C LEU A 166 8.43 -24.44 6.90
N ILE A 167 7.37 -24.26 7.70
CA ILE A 167 7.50 -23.80 9.07
C ILE A 167 7.25 -24.94 10.03
N LYS A 168 8.24 -25.21 10.88
CA LYS A 168 8.14 -26.21 11.93
C LYS A 168 7.15 -25.78 12.99
N ILE A 169 6.17 -26.65 13.27
CA ILE A 169 5.21 -26.47 14.37
C ILE A 169 5.22 -27.70 15.28
N LYS A 170 4.92 -27.49 16.57
CA LYS A 170 4.85 -28.58 17.57
C LYS A 170 3.51 -29.30 17.57
N GLU A 171 2.49 -28.71 16.96
CA GLU A 171 1.11 -29.18 16.99
C GLU A 171 0.79 -30.01 15.74
N LYS A 172 -0.19 -30.90 15.88
CA LYS A 172 -0.70 -31.64 14.72
C LYS A 172 -1.60 -30.72 13.89
N ILE A 173 -1.37 -30.68 12.58
CA ILE A 173 -2.26 -29.96 11.67
C ILE A 173 -3.63 -30.67 11.55
N PRO A 174 -4.74 -29.92 11.41
CA PRO A 174 -6.04 -30.54 11.13
C PRO A 174 -6.01 -31.33 9.82
N ASN A 175 -6.64 -32.52 9.79
CA ASN A 175 -6.70 -33.36 8.59
C ASN A 175 -7.30 -32.64 7.36
N THR A 176 -8.14 -31.61 7.58
CA THR A 176 -8.68 -30.78 6.51
C THR A 176 -7.61 -29.94 5.82
N ILE A 177 -6.64 -29.42 6.58
CA ILE A 177 -5.52 -28.63 6.06
C ILE A 177 -4.53 -29.53 5.33
N GLU A 178 -4.21 -30.71 5.89
CA GLU A 178 -3.35 -31.70 5.22
C GLU A 178 -3.94 -32.16 3.89
N LYS A 179 -5.26 -32.39 3.82
CA LYS A 179 -5.93 -32.72 2.55
C LYS A 179 -5.99 -31.56 1.56
N LEU A 180 -6.04 -30.33 2.06
CA LEU A 180 -6.13 -29.13 1.23
C LEU A 180 -4.78 -28.79 0.60
N THR A 181 -3.73 -28.77 1.41
CA THR A 181 -2.38 -28.30 1.06
C THR A 181 -1.44 -29.43 0.63
N GLY A 182 -1.73 -30.67 1.05
CA GLY A 182 -0.82 -31.81 0.90
C GLY A 182 0.35 -31.82 1.89
N ILE A 183 0.50 -30.77 2.71
CA ILE A 183 1.58 -30.65 3.69
C ILE A 183 1.26 -31.56 4.88
N THR A 184 2.21 -32.43 5.27
CA THR A 184 2.01 -33.35 6.39
C THR A 184 2.67 -32.86 7.68
N SER A 185 2.16 -33.28 8.84
CA SER A 185 2.84 -32.97 10.13
C SER A 185 4.26 -33.53 10.20
N SER A 186 4.52 -34.64 9.50
CA SER A 186 5.86 -35.24 9.41
C SER A 186 6.80 -34.32 8.64
N GLU A 187 6.38 -33.85 7.47
CA GLU A 187 7.14 -32.94 6.60
C GLU A 187 7.48 -31.62 7.33
N LEU A 188 6.51 -31.01 8.02
CA LEU A 188 6.78 -29.82 8.85
C LEU A 188 7.78 -30.08 9.97
N SER A 189 7.84 -31.31 10.50
CA SER A 189 8.76 -31.68 11.57
C SER A 189 10.17 -31.99 11.07
N SER A 190 10.29 -32.62 9.89
CA SER A 190 11.57 -33.01 9.27
C SER A 190 12.24 -31.87 8.51
N ASP A 191 11.45 -31.15 7.70
CA ASP A 191 11.96 -30.23 6.68
C ASP A 191 11.67 -28.76 7.05
N GLY A 192 10.78 -28.53 8.01
CA GLY A 192 10.42 -27.19 8.46
C GLY A 192 11.54 -26.49 9.24
N VAL A 193 11.66 -25.18 9.02
CA VAL A 193 12.54 -24.28 9.77
C VAL A 193 11.78 -23.58 10.90
N GLU A 194 12.51 -23.03 11.87
CA GLU A 194 11.90 -22.24 12.95
C GLU A 194 11.34 -20.91 12.42
N LEU A 195 10.11 -20.59 12.81
CA LEU A 195 9.37 -19.43 12.28
C LEU A 195 10.14 -18.12 12.44
N GLU A 196 10.74 -17.88 13.60
CA GLU A 196 11.48 -16.64 13.91
C GLU A 196 12.66 -16.41 12.95
N ARG A 197 13.39 -17.48 12.61
CA ARG A 197 14.48 -17.41 11.62
C ARG A 197 13.91 -17.11 10.24
N CYS A 198 12.89 -17.86 9.83
CA CYS A 198 12.28 -17.75 8.52
C CYS A 198 11.74 -16.33 8.25
N ILE A 199 11.04 -15.72 9.21
CA ILE A 199 10.46 -14.37 9.02
C ILE A 199 11.53 -13.28 8.97
N ALA A 200 12.67 -13.46 9.65
CA ALA A 200 13.80 -12.54 9.57
C ALA A 200 14.44 -12.58 8.17
N GLU A 201 14.72 -13.79 7.67
CA GLU A 201 15.24 -14.03 6.31
C GLU A 201 14.24 -13.55 5.25
N PHE A 202 12.95 -13.83 5.43
CA PHE A 202 11.90 -13.35 4.53
C PHE A 202 11.82 -11.82 4.48
N ARG A 203 11.95 -11.15 5.64
CA ARG A 203 11.95 -9.68 5.72
C ARG A 203 13.14 -9.07 4.97
N GLU A 204 14.30 -9.71 5.02
CA GLU A 204 15.47 -9.31 4.23
C GLU A 204 15.22 -9.54 2.73
N PHE A 205 14.71 -10.71 2.36
CA PHE A 205 14.37 -11.07 0.98
C PHE A 205 13.46 -10.03 0.31
N ILE A 206 12.36 -9.63 0.99
CA ILE A 206 11.42 -8.66 0.42
C ILE A 206 12.00 -7.25 0.32
N GLY A 207 12.89 -6.86 1.24
CA GLY A 207 13.49 -5.53 1.29
C GLY A 207 12.44 -4.42 1.21
N LYS A 208 12.58 -3.52 0.22
CA LYS A 208 11.62 -2.42 -0.07
C LYS A 208 10.71 -2.70 -1.27
N SER A 209 10.68 -3.93 -1.75
CA SER A 209 9.93 -4.33 -2.95
C SER A 209 8.42 -4.21 -2.73
N GLU A 210 7.65 -3.97 -3.79
CA GLU A 210 6.19 -4.02 -3.73
C GLU A 210 5.72 -5.47 -3.60
N LEU A 211 4.80 -5.74 -2.66
CA LEU A 211 4.28 -7.08 -2.40
C LEU A 211 2.94 -7.26 -3.11
N ILE A 212 2.81 -8.33 -3.87
CA ILE A 212 1.64 -8.65 -4.68
C ILE A 212 1.14 -10.01 -4.23
N GLY A 213 -0.16 -10.12 -3.98
CA GLY A 213 -0.79 -11.37 -3.57
C GLY A 213 -2.26 -11.40 -3.95
N TYR A 214 -2.91 -12.53 -3.69
CA TYR A 214 -4.35 -12.69 -3.91
C TYR A 214 -5.04 -12.77 -2.55
N ASN A 215 -5.75 -11.71 -2.14
CA ASN A 215 -6.19 -11.51 -0.75
C ASN A 215 -5.00 -11.27 0.23
N ILE A 216 -3.93 -10.62 -0.26
CA ILE A 216 -2.65 -10.41 0.45
C ILE A 216 -2.76 -9.81 1.87
N ARG A 217 -3.87 -9.14 2.19
CA ARG A 217 -4.12 -8.63 3.54
C ARG A 217 -4.15 -9.75 4.59
N PHE A 218 -4.55 -10.96 4.19
CA PHE A 218 -4.50 -12.15 5.03
C PHE A 218 -3.04 -12.49 5.40
N ASP A 219 -2.19 -12.64 4.39
CA ASP A 219 -0.77 -12.99 4.52
C ASP A 219 -0.02 -11.98 5.38
N ILE A 220 -0.19 -10.69 5.08
CA ILE A 220 0.48 -9.60 5.81
C ILE A 220 0.07 -9.58 7.28
N LYS A 221 -1.16 -9.95 7.64
CA LYS A 221 -1.58 -10.02 9.05
C LYS A 221 -0.82 -11.12 9.79
N PHE A 222 -0.73 -12.31 9.22
CA PHE A 222 0.01 -13.42 9.80
C PHE A 222 1.50 -13.12 9.92
N LEU A 223 2.10 -12.57 8.86
CA LEU A 223 3.51 -12.19 8.87
C LEU A 223 3.80 -11.09 9.89
N ASN A 224 2.97 -10.06 9.99
CA ASN A 224 3.16 -9.00 10.99
C ASN A 224 2.95 -9.48 12.42
N LYS A 225 2.04 -10.43 12.65
CA LYS A 225 1.91 -11.09 13.97
C LYS A 225 3.19 -11.85 14.33
N ALA A 226 3.70 -12.67 13.40
CA ALA A 226 4.94 -13.41 13.60
C ALA A 226 6.14 -12.48 13.84
N LEU A 227 6.26 -11.38 13.08
CA LEU A 227 7.30 -10.37 13.28
C LEU A 227 7.19 -9.70 14.65
N SER A 228 5.97 -9.35 15.07
CA SER A 228 5.72 -8.77 16.39
C SER A 228 6.14 -9.74 17.51
N ASP A 229 5.82 -11.02 17.38
CA ASP A 229 6.20 -12.05 18.38
C ASP A 229 7.72 -12.22 18.47
N ALA A 230 8.42 -12.05 17.35
CA ALA A 230 9.89 -12.03 17.26
C ALA A 230 10.53 -10.66 17.60
N SER A 231 9.75 -9.67 18.05
CA SER A 231 10.23 -8.30 18.31
C SER A 231 10.91 -7.63 17.10
N LEU A 232 10.49 -7.98 15.88
CA LEU A 232 10.95 -7.42 14.63
C LEU A 232 9.99 -6.33 14.11
N PRO A 233 10.48 -5.32 13.36
CA PRO A 233 9.63 -4.31 12.77
C PRO A 233 8.65 -4.90 11.75
N PRO A 234 7.39 -4.43 11.70
CA PRO A 234 6.39 -4.95 10.79
C PRO A 234 6.71 -4.61 9.32
N ILE A 235 6.05 -5.31 8.41
CA ILE A 235 6.07 -5.07 6.97
C ILE A 235 5.26 -3.80 6.68
N HIS A 236 5.95 -2.80 6.15
CA HIS A 236 5.38 -1.53 5.67
C HIS A 236 5.49 -1.36 4.15
N ASN A 237 5.85 -2.43 3.44
CA ASN A 237 5.99 -2.42 1.99
C ASN A 237 4.67 -2.03 1.33
N LYS A 238 4.75 -1.38 0.17
CA LYS A 238 3.57 -1.17 -0.69
C LYS A 238 2.98 -2.54 -1.04
N THR A 239 1.66 -2.65 -0.98
CA THR A 239 0.95 -3.90 -1.31
C THR A 239 -0.04 -3.71 -2.46
N ALA A 240 -0.14 -4.69 -3.35
CA ALA A 240 -1.19 -4.82 -4.36
C ALA A 240 -1.97 -6.14 -4.16
N ASP A 241 -3.30 -6.06 -4.17
CA ASP A 241 -4.18 -7.23 -3.98
C ASP A 241 -4.94 -7.54 -5.26
N LEU A 242 -4.56 -8.63 -5.92
CA LEU A 242 -5.15 -9.03 -7.21
C LEU A 242 -6.62 -9.44 -7.09
N MET A 243 -7.07 -9.93 -5.93
CA MET A 243 -8.49 -10.22 -5.72
C MET A 243 -9.32 -8.93 -5.80
N ARG A 244 -8.80 -7.83 -5.25
CA ARG A 244 -9.47 -6.52 -5.31
C ARG A 244 -9.48 -5.98 -6.73
N GLU A 245 -8.41 -6.17 -7.50
CA GLU A 245 -8.36 -5.77 -8.90
C GLU A 245 -9.31 -6.63 -9.77
N ALA A 246 -9.36 -7.95 -9.55
CA ALA A 246 -10.31 -8.84 -10.19
C ALA A 246 -11.76 -8.39 -9.97
N LYS A 247 -12.13 -8.09 -8.70
CA LYS A 247 -13.46 -7.58 -8.33
C LYS A 247 -13.85 -6.29 -9.03
N LYS A 248 -12.89 -5.39 -9.25
CA LYS A 248 -13.15 -4.12 -9.96
C LYS A 248 -13.38 -4.36 -11.45
N ARG A 249 -12.62 -5.26 -12.06
CA ARG A 249 -12.65 -5.53 -13.51
C ARG A 249 -13.83 -6.40 -13.92
N ASN A 250 -14.22 -7.36 -13.08
CA ASN A 250 -15.36 -8.25 -13.35
C ASN A 250 -16.20 -8.43 -12.08
N MET A 251 -17.21 -7.56 -11.92
CA MET A 251 -18.10 -7.58 -10.75
C MET A 251 -19.06 -8.78 -10.69
N PHE A 252 -19.23 -9.52 -11.79
CA PHE A 252 -20.24 -10.58 -11.92
C PHE A 252 -19.65 -11.98 -11.95
N GLN A 253 -18.39 -12.14 -11.51
CA GLN A 253 -17.76 -13.45 -11.39
C GLN A 253 -18.52 -14.33 -10.38
N THR A 254 -18.65 -15.63 -10.66
CA THR A 254 -19.38 -16.58 -9.80
C THR A 254 -18.83 -16.60 -8.37
N ASN A 255 -17.52 -16.53 -8.23
CA ASN A 255 -16.83 -16.28 -6.97
C ASN A 255 -15.45 -15.66 -7.26
N TYR A 256 -14.77 -15.17 -6.22
CA TYR A 256 -13.46 -14.53 -6.32
C TYR A 256 -12.39 -15.35 -5.62
N LYS A 257 -12.39 -16.66 -5.82
CA LYS A 257 -11.27 -17.52 -5.48
C LYS A 257 -10.24 -17.44 -6.61
N LEU A 258 -8.96 -17.66 -6.27
CA LEU A 258 -7.85 -17.60 -7.22
C LEU A 258 -8.08 -18.52 -8.43
N ASP A 259 -8.52 -19.76 -8.20
CA ASP A 259 -8.82 -20.76 -9.25
C ASP A 259 -9.84 -20.26 -10.28
N THR A 260 -10.88 -19.60 -9.80
CA THR A 260 -11.97 -19.08 -10.62
C THR A 260 -11.46 -17.87 -11.41
N THR A 261 -10.66 -16.99 -10.79
CA THR A 261 -10.09 -15.83 -11.49
C THR A 261 -9.04 -16.25 -12.52
N LEU A 262 -8.20 -17.25 -12.26
CA LEU A 262 -7.24 -17.77 -13.24
C LEU A 262 -7.96 -18.23 -14.53
N LYS A 263 -9.06 -18.97 -14.39
CA LYS A 263 -9.86 -19.45 -15.54
C LYS A 263 -10.44 -18.31 -16.38
N GLU A 264 -10.93 -17.24 -15.75
CA GLU A 264 -11.44 -16.05 -16.46
C GLU A 264 -10.37 -15.35 -17.31
N TYR A 265 -9.10 -15.51 -16.94
CA TYR A 265 -7.97 -14.98 -17.70
C TYR A 265 -7.34 -16.01 -18.65
N GLY A 266 -7.98 -17.17 -18.85
CA GLY A 266 -7.51 -18.22 -19.75
C GLY A 266 -6.34 -19.04 -19.20
N ILE A 267 -6.07 -18.96 -17.91
CA ILE A 267 -5.00 -19.73 -17.25
C ILE A 267 -5.61 -21.02 -16.70
N ASP A 268 -5.50 -22.11 -17.46
CA ASP A 268 -6.01 -23.43 -17.07
C ASP A 268 -5.00 -24.19 -16.19
N LYS A 269 -4.80 -23.67 -14.98
CA LYS A 269 -3.96 -24.28 -13.94
C LYS A 269 -4.75 -24.48 -12.65
N VAL A 270 -4.39 -25.53 -11.92
CA VAL A 270 -5.02 -25.88 -10.65
C VAL A 270 -4.25 -25.23 -9.51
N VAL A 271 -4.96 -24.50 -8.65
CA VAL A 271 -4.43 -24.00 -7.36
C VAL A 271 -4.28 -25.19 -6.44
N ARG A 272 -3.05 -25.45 -6.00
CA ARG A 272 -2.73 -26.65 -5.20
C ARG A 272 -2.70 -26.38 -3.71
N HIS A 273 -2.84 -25.12 -3.28
CA HIS A 273 -2.65 -24.70 -1.89
C HIS A 273 -1.23 -25.03 -1.43
N ARG A 274 -0.28 -24.52 -2.23
CA ARG A 274 1.16 -24.64 -2.04
C ARG A 274 1.75 -23.28 -2.30
N ALA A 275 2.27 -22.65 -1.26
CA ALA A 275 2.53 -21.22 -1.23
C ALA A 275 3.42 -20.75 -2.40
N LEU A 276 4.49 -21.49 -2.73
CA LEU A 276 5.37 -21.12 -3.85
C LEU A 276 4.69 -21.31 -5.22
N GLU A 277 3.92 -22.38 -5.39
CA GLU A 277 3.20 -22.63 -6.65
C GLU A 277 2.13 -21.55 -6.85
N ASP A 278 1.42 -21.19 -5.79
CA ASP A 278 0.36 -20.19 -5.81
C ASP A 278 0.94 -18.78 -6.02
N ALA A 279 2.08 -18.43 -5.41
CA ALA A 279 2.82 -17.20 -5.73
C ALA A 279 3.19 -17.09 -7.22
N LYS A 280 3.59 -18.20 -7.86
CA LYS A 280 3.86 -18.26 -9.31
C LYS A 280 2.58 -18.09 -10.15
N LEU A 281 1.45 -18.61 -9.69
CA LEU A 281 0.14 -18.39 -10.33
C LEU A 281 -0.31 -16.93 -10.19
N ILE A 282 -0.08 -16.30 -9.04
CA ILE A 282 -0.37 -14.88 -8.79
C ILE A 282 0.44 -14.00 -9.76
N ASN A 283 1.72 -14.29 -9.98
CA ASN A 283 2.53 -13.60 -11.00
C ASN A 283 1.94 -13.76 -12.41
N GLN A 284 1.59 -14.98 -12.82
CA GLN A 284 0.96 -15.21 -14.12
C GLN A 284 -0.35 -14.43 -14.27
N LEU A 285 -1.18 -14.40 -13.22
CA LEU A 285 -2.41 -13.64 -13.21
C LEU A 285 -2.16 -12.13 -13.31
N TYR A 286 -1.18 -11.62 -12.59
CA TYR A 286 -0.77 -10.22 -12.64
C TYR A 286 -0.39 -9.80 -14.06
N ASN A 287 0.43 -10.61 -14.76
CA ASN A 287 0.83 -10.35 -16.14
C ASN A 287 -0.38 -10.38 -17.08
N ALA A 288 -1.23 -11.40 -16.99
CA ALA A 288 -2.45 -11.50 -17.80
C ALA A 288 -3.44 -10.35 -17.55
N MET A 289 -3.52 -9.82 -16.32
CA MET A 289 -4.30 -8.63 -16.01
C MET A 289 -3.71 -7.37 -16.64
N ASN A 290 -2.40 -7.24 -16.72
CA ASN A 290 -1.76 -6.05 -17.30
C ASN A 290 -1.78 -6.06 -18.84
N GLU A 291 -1.78 -7.23 -19.48
CA GLU A 291 -1.89 -7.36 -20.94
C GLU A 291 -3.30 -7.02 -21.48
N LYS A 292 -4.36 -7.19 -20.66
CA LYS A 292 -5.75 -6.88 -21.03
C LYS A 292 -6.16 -5.41 -20.81
N ASN A 293 -5.22 -4.52 -20.46
CA ASN A 293 -5.47 -3.09 -20.25
C ASN A 293 -5.17 -2.25 -21.49
#